data_AF-A0A5A5RCI5-F1
#
_entry.id   AF-A0A5A5RCI5-F1
#
_cell.length_a   1.000
_cell.length_b   1.000
_cell.length_c   1.000
_cell.angle_alpha   90.00
_cell.angle_beta   90.00
_cell.angle_gamma   90.00
#
_symmetry.space_group_name_H-M   'P 1'
#
loop_
_entity.id
_entity.type
_entity.pdbx_description
1 polymer ?
#
loop_
_entity_poly.entity_id
_entity_poly.type
_entity_poly.pdbx_seq_one_letter_code
_entity_poly.pdbx_strand_id
1 'polypeptide(L)'
;MNDELIPLVKVATYWRLRLRNVVPETGKPLEENDSNFLPSGSEQWLQAEKRFYECIDNIIQFLNSPRALTSPPLEILLPLCALVRIVLDNRHPSGNECVIPESPYYRAKDNPTWQQLDRLWHTLKDDIGRKLDPKIKNWISAPWIKGKISAKHKQELEQEDINQAQFQVWDDLGLSFKGQPTPRGKDSVFNPHYRQQSGQCTVKGWLGTRIYRALEGVAIRKAQEQRLRANDPLDNIKSKPSQAWWEQIREAVEGPCAEELQQIQPRSKALRHINAQLVILNLLPPESVPWEEMAQQWGCDDTTIRRFYNDKCCPWLQKHFSAEDLLSED
;
A
#
# COMPACT_ATOMS: atom_id res chain seq x y z
N MET A 1 31.84 -18.88 0.32
CA MET A 1 31.74 -17.58 -0.39
C MET A 1 30.55 -16.75 0.10
N ASN A 2 29.33 -17.27 0.06
CA ASN A 2 28.23 -16.72 0.88
C ASN A 2 28.56 -16.74 2.38
N ASP A 3 29.47 -17.61 2.81
CA ASP A 3 29.93 -17.73 4.20
C ASP A 3 30.60 -16.48 4.76
N GLU A 4 31.14 -15.59 3.92
CA GLU A 4 31.71 -14.30 4.33
C GLU A 4 30.68 -13.17 4.31
N LEU A 5 29.80 -13.13 3.30
CA LEU A 5 28.75 -12.12 3.19
C LEU A 5 27.64 -12.28 4.25
N ILE A 6 27.26 -13.51 4.55
CA ILE A 6 26.16 -13.80 5.49
C ILE A 6 26.44 -13.22 6.89
N PRO A 7 27.62 -13.43 7.50
CA PRO A 7 27.98 -12.78 8.76
C PRO A 7 27.92 -11.26 8.67
N LEU A 8 28.46 -10.65 7.62
CA LEU A 8 28.48 -9.18 7.46
C LEU A 8 27.06 -8.60 7.43
N VAL A 9 26.16 -9.19 6.63
CA VAL A 9 24.76 -8.76 6.54
C VAL A 9 24.05 -8.92 7.88
N LYS A 10 24.33 -10.01 8.61
CA LYS A 10 23.75 -10.23 9.95
C LYS A 10 24.21 -9.20 10.97
N VAL A 11 25.50 -8.86 11.00
CA VAL A 11 26.05 -7.88 11.95
C VAL A 11 25.54 -6.47 11.61
N ALA A 12 25.48 -6.09 10.34
CA ALA A 12 24.88 -4.82 9.93
C ALA A 12 23.39 -4.74 10.31
N THR A 13 22.64 -5.83 10.11
CA THR A 13 21.23 -5.94 10.51
C THR A 13 21.09 -5.82 12.04
N TYR A 14 21.96 -6.46 12.81
CA TYR A 14 22.00 -6.35 14.27
C TYR A 14 22.17 -4.88 14.70
N TRP A 15 23.19 -4.18 14.19
CA TRP A 15 23.42 -2.79 14.56
C TRP A 15 22.30 -1.85 14.12
N ARG A 16 21.70 -2.10 12.94
CA ARG A 16 20.50 -1.39 12.50
C ARG A 16 19.36 -1.52 13.51
N LEU A 17 19.08 -2.73 14.01
CA LEU A 17 18.02 -2.94 15.00
C LEU A 17 18.36 -2.28 16.34
N ARG A 18 19.62 -2.37 16.78
CA ARG A 18 20.09 -1.72 18.01
C ARG A 18 19.91 -0.20 17.95
N LEU A 19 20.24 0.44 16.83
CA LEU A 19 20.07 1.88 16.62
C LEU A 19 18.60 2.32 16.60
N ARG A 20 17.66 1.39 16.40
CA ARG A 20 16.21 1.63 16.56
C ARG A 20 15.68 1.30 17.95
N ASN A 21 16.56 0.91 18.88
CA ASN A 21 16.16 0.34 20.17
C ASN A 21 15.20 -0.83 19.99
N VAL A 22 15.54 -1.76 19.10
CA VAL A 22 14.81 -3.01 18.90
C VAL A 22 15.71 -4.17 19.33
N VAL A 23 15.17 -5.08 20.16
CA VAL A 23 15.83 -6.34 20.54
C VAL A 23 16.02 -7.16 19.27
N PRO A 24 17.25 -7.42 18.82
CA PRO A 24 17.49 -8.16 17.59
C PRO A 24 16.80 -9.52 17.65
N GLU A 25 17.04 -10.30 18.69
CA GLU A 25 16.55 -11.67 18.85
C GLU A 25 15.04 -11.77 18.99
N THR A 26 14.29 -10.68 19.19
CA THR A 26 12.82 -10.75 19.34
C THR A 26 12.06 -9.83 18.39
N GLY A 27 12.72 -8.83 17.80
CA GLY A 27 12.10 -7.76 17.03
C GLY A 27 11.21 -6.83 17.87
N LYS A 28 11.26 -6.92 19.21
CA LYS A 28 10.48 -6.09 20.12
C LYS A 28 11.18 -4.76 20.38
N PRO A 29 10.45 -3.63 20.47
CA PRO A 29 11.03 -2.38 20.91
C PRO A 29 11.52 -2.50 22.36
N LEU A 30 12.60 -1.79 22.67
CA LEU A 30 13.12 -1.54 24.00
C LEU A 30 12.52 -0.24 24.54
N GLU A 31 12.22 -0.23 25.83
CA GLU A 31 11.78 0.94 26.58
C GLU A 31 12.99 1.70 27.15
N GLU A 32 12.83 2.98 27.47
CA GLU A 32 13.95 3.84 27.92
C GLU A 32 14.61 3.36 29.23
N ASN A 33 13.88 2.62 30.05
CA ASN A 33 14.34 2.01 31.29
C ASN A 33 15.05 0.66 31.08
N ASP A 34 15.04 0.09 29.87
CA ASP A 34 15.76 -1.14 29.58
C ASP A 34 17.27 -0.89 29.64
N SER A 35 18.01 -1.80 30.29
CA SER A 35 19.48 -1.71 30.43
C SER A 35 20.23 -1.69 29.09
N ASN A 36 19.59 -2.19 28.02
CA ASN A 36 20.12 -2.22 26.67
C ASN A 36 19.56 -1.10 25.79
N PHE A 37 18.80 -0.14 26.32
CA PHE A 37 18.37 1.01 25.55
C PHE A 37 19.58 1.88 25.18
N LEU A 38 19.61 2.38 23.94
CA LEU A 38 20.63 3.30 23.43
C LEU A 38 20.00 4.69 23.26
N PRO A 39 20.24 5.62 24.20
CA PRO A 39 19.78 6.99 24.06
C PRO A 39 20.41 7.66 22.84
N SER A 40 19.58 8.30 22.00
CA SER A 40 20.05 9.00 20.80
C SER A 40 21.09 10.06 21.17
N GLY A 41 22.18 10.13 20.40
CA GLY A 41 23.28 11.08 20.63
C GLY A 41 24.21 10.75 21.80
N SER A 42 23.96 9.68 22.56
CA SER A 42 24.91 9.20 23.58
C SER A 42 26.19 8.63 22.94
N GLU A 43 27.27 8.56 23.70
CA GLU A 43 28.52 7.96 23.22
C GLU A 43 28.34 6.51 22.74
N GLN A 44 27.56 5.72 23.47
CA GLN A 44 27.26 4.33 23.10
C GLN A 44 26.47 4.24 21.80
N TRP A 45 25.55 5.18 21.57
CA TRP A 45 24.78 5.27 20.32
C TRP A 45 25.67 5.66 19.14
N LEU A 46 26.56 6.63 19.30
CA LEU A 46 27.53 7.02 18.26
C LEU A 46 28.51 5.89 17.93
N GLN A 47 28.94 5.12 18.93
CA GLN A 47 29.74 3.90 18.72
C GLN A 47 28.95 2.82 17.96
N ALA A 48 27.65 2.67 18.23
CA ALA A 48 26.79 1.75 17.48
C ALA A 48 26.59 2.20 16.03
N GLU A 49 26.43 3.51 15.79
CA GLU A 49 26.34 4.10 14.45
C GLU A 49 27.63 3.84 13.67
N LYS A 50 28.79 4.09 14.28
CA LYS A 50 30.10 3.78 13.69
C LYS A 50 30.21 2.32 13.26
N ARG A 51 29.88 1.38 14.15
CA ARG A 51 29.94 -0.07 13.87
C ARG A 51 29.00 -0.47 12.74
N PHE A 52 27.83 0.16 12.63
CA PHE A 52 26.91 -0.05 11.51
C PHE A 52 27.58 0.33 10.18
N TYR A 53 28.14 1.53 10.08
CA TYR A 53 28.77 2.00 8.84
C TYR A 53 30.05 1.24 8.49
N GLU A 54 30.85 0.81 9.47
CA GLU A 54 31.98 -0.10 9.24
C GLU A 54 31.52 -1.43 8.61
N CYS A 55 30.40 -1.97 9.08
CA CYS A 55 29.83 -3.19 8.49
C CYS A 55 29.33 -2.96 7.06
N ILE A 56 28.71 -1.82 6.79
CA ILE A 56 28.29 -1.42 5.44
C ILE A 56 29.51 -1.36 4.51
N ASP A 57 30.62 -0.79 4.95
CA ASP A 57 31.82 -0.66 4.12
C ASP A 57 32.44 -2.00 3.77
N ASN A 58 32.48 -2.91 4.74
CA ASN A 58 32.89 -4.29 4.51
C ASN A 58 31.97 -5.01 3.52
N ILE A 59 30.64 -4.79 3.59
CA ILE A 59 29.67 -5.32 2.62
C ILE A 59 29.95 -4.77 1.23
N ILE A 60 30.12 -3.45 1.09
CA ILE A 60 30.35 -2.80 -0.20
C ILE A 60 31.68 -3.27 -0.81
N GLN A 61 32.74 -3.34 -0.02
CA GLN A 61 34.04 -3.85 -0.45
C GLN A 61 33.94 -5.31 -0.92
N PHE A 62 33.18 -6.15 -0.21
CA PHE A 62 32.94 -7.53 -0.62
C PHE A 62 32.21 -7.60 -1.97
N LEU A 63 31.17 -6.79 -2.16
CA LEU A 63 30.34 -6.80 -3.37
C LEU A 63 31.04 -6.19 -4.59
N ASN A 64 32.00 -5.30 -4.37
CA ASN A 64 32.86 -4.72 -5.41
C ASN A 64 34.03 -5.63 -5.81
N SER A 65 34.23 -6.75 -5.11
CA SER A 65 35.22 -7.75 -5.50
C SER A 65 34.80 -8.42 -6.82
N PRO A 66 35.71 -8.77 -7.74
CA PRO A 66 35.40 -9.47 -9.00
C PRO A 66 34.86 -10.91 -8.83
N ARG A 67 34.44 -11.27 -7.61
CA ARG A 67 33.88 -12.56 -7.25
C ARG A 67 32.40 -12.59 -7.62
N ALA A 68 31.97 -13.61 -8.35
CA ALA A 68 30.55 -13.81 -8.65
C ALA A 68 29.79 -14.15 -7.36
N LEU A 69 28.77 -13.36 -7.02
CA LEU A 69 27.82 -13.69 -5.96
C LEU A 69 27.08 -14.99 -6.31
N THR A 70 27.25 -16.03 -5.50
CA THR A 70 26.38 -17.20 -5.57
C THR A 70 25.04 -16.85 -4.95
N SER A 71 23.94 -17.00 -5.70
CA SER A 71 22.61 -16.49 -5.35
C SER A 71 22.18 -16.79 -3.89
N PRO A 72 22.30 -15.82 -2.94
CA PRO A 72 22.08 -16.05 -1.52
C PRO A 72 20.62 -16.40 -1.20
N PRO A 73 20.33 -17.04 -0.06
CA PRO A 73 18.95 -17.26 0.37
C PRO A 73 18.21 -15.93 0.57
N LEU A 74 16.87 -15.94 0.47
CA LEU A 74 16.04 -14.73 0.54
C LEU A 74 16.22 -14.00 1.87
N GLU A 75 16.46 -14.75 2.94
CA GLU A 75 16.74 -14.28 4.30
C GLU A 75 18.01 -13.43 4.40
N ILE A 76 18.83 -13.41 3.34
CA ILE A 76 20.05 -12.61 3.24
C ILE A 76 19.89 -11.55 2.16
N LEU A 77 19.29 -11.91 1.02
CA LEU A 77 19.02 -10.96 -0.06
C LEU A 77 18.12 -9.80 0.38
N LEU A 78 17.06 -10.09 1.15
CA LEU A 78 16.13 -9.08 1.67
C LEU A 78 16.86 -8.02 2.51
N PRO A 79 17.52 -8.38 3.64
CA PRO A 79 18.22 -7.40 4.46
C PRO A 79 19.37 -6.73 3.69
N LEU A 80 20.10 -7.45 2.86
CA LEU A 80 21.16 -6.85 2.04
C LEU A 80 20.62 -5.75 1.12
N CYS A 81 19.52 -6.00 0.41
CA CYS A 81 18.87 -5.04 -0.47
C CYS A 81 18.45 -3.77 0.30
N ALA A 82 17.86 -3.93 1.49
CA ALA A 82 17.45 -2.79 2.32
C ALA A 82 18.64 -2.03 2.93
N LEU A 83 19.72 -2.71 3.35
CA LEU A 83 20.95 -2.07 3.84
C LEU A 83 21.59 -1.19 2.75
N VAL A 84 21.74 -1.73 1.55
CA VAL A 84 22.25 -0.97 0.40
C VAL A 84 21.35 0.24 0.11
N ARG A 85 20.03 0.08 0.23
CA ARG A 85 19.09 1.18 -0.02
C ARG A 85 19.16 2.30 1.01
N ILE A 86 19.39 1.97 2.29
CA ILE A 86 19.59 2.97 3.35
C ILE A 86 20.78 3.87 2.98
N VAL A 87 21.88 3.28 2.50
CA VAL A 87 23.08 4.01 2.08
C VAL A 87 22.82 4.86 0.83
N LEU A 88 22.20 4.29 -0.20
CA LEU A 88 21.90 5.01 -1.44
C LEU A 88 21.01 6.24 -1.23
N ASP A 89 20.04 6.12 -0.32
CA ASP A 89 19.13 7.19 0.05
C ASP A 89 19.74 8.17 1.08
N ASN A 90 20.97 7.92 1.56
CA ASN A 90 21.59 8.64 2.68
C ASN A 90 20.64 8.73 3.88
N ARG A 91 20.02 7.62 4.29
CA ARG A 91 19.13 7.59 5.45
C ARG A 91 19.85 7.19 6.71
N HIS A 92 19.46 7.80 7.82
CA HIS A 92 20.04 7.46 9.11
C HIS A 92 19.57 6.06 9.56
N PRO A 93 20.47 5.15 10.00
CA PRO A 93 20.13 3.79 10.41
C PRO A 93 19.30 3.69 11.70
N SER A 94 18.81 4.78 12.29
CA SER A 94 17.78 4.75 13.34
C SER A 94 16.37 5.06 12.81
N GLY A 95 16.25 5.66 11.61
CA GLY A 95 15.00 6.22 11.11
C GLY A 95 14.85 6.16 9.59
N ASN A 96 13.97 7.02 9.07
CA ASN A 96 13.83 7.28 7.63
C ASN A 96 14.39 8.65 7.22
N GLU A 97 14.83 9.43 8.19
CA GLU A 97 15.33 10.77 7.97
C GLU A 97 16.60 10.70 7.13
N CYS A 98 16.69 11.60 6.15
CA CYS A 98 17.94 11.77 5.43
C CYS A 98 18.99 12.26 6.44
N VAL A 99 20.17 11.68 6.36
CA VAL A 99 21.34 12.09 7.11
C VAL A 99 21.62 13.55 6.75
N ILE A 100 21.54 14.42 7.75
CA ILE A 100 22.04 15.79 7.66
C ILE A 100 23.57 15.68 7.43
N PRO A 101 24.20 16.53 6.59
CA PRO A 101 25.64 16.50 6.32
C PRO A 101 26.57 16.50 7.55
N GLU A 102 26.04 16.75 8.75
CA GLU A 102 26.74 16.73 10.02
C GLU A 102 27.15 15.32 10.49
N SER A 103 26.54 14.24 10.00
CA SER A 103 27.06 12.89 10.29
C SER A 103 28.38 12.68 9.53
N PRO A 104 29.45 12.24 10.22
CA PRO A 104 30.75 12.01 9.59
C PRO A 104 30.73 10.86 8.55
N TYR A 105 29.62 10.12 8.46
CA TYR A 105 29.45 9.00 7.53
C TYR A 105 28.61 9.35 6.29
N TYR A 106 28.19 10.62 6.11
CA TYR A 106 27.45 11.07 4.93
C TYR A 106 28.25 10.85 3.63
N ARG A 107 27.58 10.33 2.58
CA ARG A 107 28.17 10.10 1.25
C ARG A 107 27.44 10.91 0.19
N ALA A 108 28.14 11.86 -0.45
CA ALA A 108 27.58 12.59 -1.58
C ALA A 108 27.23 11.63 -2.74
N LYS A 109 26.13 11.91 -3.46
CA LYS A 109 25.58 11.06 -4.53
C LYS A 109 26.46 10.99 -5.79
N ASP A 110 27.45 11.88 -5.90
CA ASP A 110 28.16 12.13 -7.17
C ASP A 110 29.46 11.30 -7.31
N ASN A 111 29.63 10.26 -6.49
CA ASN A 111 30.81 9.41 -6.48
C ASN A 111 30.59 8.17 -7.38
N PRO A 112 31.58 7.72 -8.18
CA PRO A 112 31.53 6.45 -8.92
C PRO A 112 31.04 5.24 -8.11
N THR A 113 31.34 5.22 -6.81
CA THR A 113 30.85 4.22 -5.85
C THR A 113 29.32 4.20 -5.75
N TRP A 114 28.65 5.37 -5.83
CA TRP A 114 27.19 5.47 -5.74
C TRP A 114 26.51 4.79 -6.93
N GLN A 115 26.99 5.03 -8.16
CA GLN A 115 26.45 4.40 -9.37
C GLN A 115 26.60 2.87 -9.35
N GLN A 116 27.72 2.37 -8.81
CA GLN A 116 27.95 0.93 -8.65
C GLN A 116 26.96 0.34 -7.64
N LEU A 117 26.76 1.00 -6.50
CA LEU A 117 25.79 0.59 -5.48
C LEU A 117 24.35 0.59 -6.00
N ASP A 118 23.98 1.56 -6.83
CA ASP A 118 22.65 1.67 -7.40
C ASP A 118 22.36 0.50 -8.37
N ARG A 119 23.32 0.19 -9.26
CA ARG A 119 23.24 -0.99 -10.15
C ARG A 119 23.15 -2.30 -9.37
N LEU A 120 23.97 -2.42 -8.33
CA LEU A 120 23.94 -3.57 -7.42
C LEU A 120 22.58 -3.71 -6.73
N TRP A 121 22.01 -2.61 -6.24
CA TRP A 121 20.70 -2.61 -5.60
C TRP A 121 19.60 -3.10 -6.56
N HIS A 122 19.60 -2.60 -7.80
CA HIS A 122 18.68 -3.08 -8.84
C HIS A 122 18.86 -4.58 -9.11
N THR A 123 20.09 -5.06 -9.22
CA THR A 123 20.41 -6.48 -9.40
C THR A 123 19.86 -7.34 -8.24
N LEU A 124 20.05 -6.90 -7.00
CA LEU A 124 19.53 -7.58 -5.82
C LEU A 124 18.00 -7.60 -5.79
N LYS A 125 17.36 -6.49 -6.14
CA LYS A 125 15.90 -6.38 -6.24
C LYS A 125 15.34 -7.35 -7.29
N ASP A 126 15.98 -7.45 -8.45
CA ASP A 126 15.57 -8.36 -9.52
C ASP A 126 15.77 -9.83 -9.14
N ASP A 127 16.85 -10.15 -8.43
CA ASP A 127 17.09 -11.49 -7.86
C ASP A 127 16.01 -11.90 -6.85
N ILE A 128 15.63 -10.97 -5.95
CA ILE A 128 14.51 -11.18 -5.02
C ILE A 128 13.22 -11.39 -5.80
N GLY A 129 12.97 -10.54 -6.81
CA GLY A 129 11.85 -10.64 -7.75
C GLY A 129 11.72 -12.03 -8.34
N ARG A 130 12.77 -12.52 -9.00
CA ARG A 130 12.83 -13.85 -9.62
C ARG A 130 12.56 -14.99 -8.64
N LYS A 131 12.99 -14.87 -7.38
CA LYS A 131 12.79 -15.90 -6.35
C LYS A 131 11.41 -15.87 -5.70
N LEU A 132 10.79 -14.69 -5.59
CA LEU A 132 9.53 -14.49 -4.89
C LEU A 132 8.30 -14.51 -5.80
N ASP A 133 8.39 -13.97 -7.02
CA ASP A 133 7.23 -13.82 -7.91
C ASP A 133 6.48 -15.14 -8.15
N PRO A 134 7.14 -16.27 -8.47
CA PRO A 134 6.43 -17.54 -8.64
C PRO A 134 5.76 -18.01 -7.35
N LYS A 135 6.37 -17.75 -6.19
CA LYS A 135 5.82 -18.14 -4.88
C LYS A 135 4.59 -17.31 -4.53
N ILE A 136 4.64 -16.00 -4.78
CA ILE A 136 3.51 -15.08 -4.55
C ILE A 136 2.34 -15.46 -5.44
N LYS A 137 2.57 -15.64 -6.74
CA LYS A 137 1.54 -16.07 -7.71
C LYS A 137 0.88 -17.38 -7.32
N ASN A 138 1.67 -18.36 -6.89
CA ASN A 138 1.15 -19.65 -6.46
C ASN A 138 0.32 -19.55 -5.17
N TRP A 139 0.76 -18.76 -4.21
CA TRP A 139 0.06 -18.66 -2.91
C TRP A 139 -1.19 -17.81 -2.99
N ILE A 140 -1.15 -16.68 -3.69
CA ILE A 140 -2.32 -15.80 -3.83
C ILE A 140 -3.45 -16.48 -4.62
N SER A 141 -3.07 -17.34 -5.56
CA SER A 141 -4.00 -18.13 -6.36
C SER A 141 -4.45 -19.42 -5.66
N ALA A 142 -3.92 -19.75 -4.49
CA ALA A 142 -4.15 -21.03 -3.84
C ALA A 142 -5.64 -21.19 -3.43
N PRO A 143 -6.28 -22.33 -3.75
CA PRO A 143 -7.70 -22.54 -3.48
C PRO A 143 -8.10 -22.36 -2.01
N TRP A 144 -7.24 -22.78 -1.09
CA TRP A 144 -7.53 -22.69 0.34
C TRP A 144 -7.60 -21.24 0.86
N ILE A 145 -6.81 -20.30 0.30
CA ILE A 145 -6.89 -18.88 0.69
C ILE A 145 -8.18 -18.28 0.11
N LYS A 146 -8.44 -18.54 -1.17
CA LYS A 146 -9.66 -18.09 -1.85
C LYS A 146 -10.91 -18.57 -1.10
N GLY A 147 -11.00 -19.86 -0.81
CA GLY A 147 -12.11 -20.44 -0.05
C GLY A 147 -12.28 -19.82 1.33
N LYS A 148 -11.18 -19.51 2.04
CA LYS A 148 -11.24 -18.84 3.34
C LYS A 148 -11.75 -17.40 3.25
N ILE A 149 -11.34 -16.66 2.22
CA ILE A 149 -11.81 -15.27 1.99
C ILE A 149 -13.28 -15.27 1.57
N SER A 150 -13.65 -16.13 0.62
CA SER A 150 -15.02 -16.26 0.14
C SER A 150 -15.99 -16.68 1.24
N ALA A 151 -15.61 -17.64 2.09
CA ALA A 151 -16.45 -18.04 3.23
C ALA A 151 -16.64 -16.90 4.25
N LYS A 152 -15.60 -16.09 4.49
CA LYS A 152 -15.65 -15.00 5.48
C LYS A 152 -16.41 -13.78 4.99
N HIS A 153 -16.20 -13.38 3.74
CA HIS A 153 -16.72 -12.12 3.19
C HIS A 153 -17.89 -12.31 2.23
N LYS A 154 -18.27 -13.56 1.92
CA LYS A 154 -19.32 -13.91 0.94
C LYS A 154 -19.06 -13.26 -0.43
N GLN A 155 -17.80 -13.28 -0.86
CA GLN A 155 -17.36 -12.68 -2.12
C GLN A 155 -16.54 -13.70 -2.90
N GLU A 156 -16.82 -13.85 -4.19
CA GLU A 156 -15.97 -14.59 -5.11
C GLU A 156 -14.96 -13.64 -5.75
N LEU A 157 -13.67 -14.02 -5.65
CA LEU A 157 -12.57 -13.24 -6.18
C LEU A 157 -12.21 -13.72 -7.58
N GLU A 158 -12.26 -12.79 -8.53
CA GLU A 158 -11.92 -13.00 -9.93
C GLU A 158 -10.43 -12.77 -10.19
N GLN A 159 -9.97 -13.05 -11.41
CA GLN A 159 -8.55 -12.92 -11.73
C GLN A 159 -8.03 -11.48 -11.58
N GLU A 160 -8.86 -10.47 -11.86
CA GLU A 160 -8.51 -9.07 -11.65
C GLU A 160 -8.30 -8.74 -10.17
N ASP A 161 -9.18 -9.26 -9.30
CA ASP A 161 -9.04 -9.15 -7.84
C ASP A 161 -7.71 -9.74 -7.35
N ILE A 162 -7.31 -10.88 -7.92
CA ILE A 162 -6.05 -11.55 -7.62
C ILE A 162 -4.85 -10.72 -8.09
N ASN A 163 -4.93 -10.14 -9.29
CA ASN A 163 -3.87 -9.26 -9.82
C ASN A 163 -3.71 -8.01 -8.94
N GLN A 164 -4.82 -7.42 -8.50
CA GLN A 164 -4.81 -6.26 -7.61
C GLN A 164 -4.22 -6.59 -6.25
N ALA A 165 -4.59 -7.74 -5.67
CA ALA A 165 -3.99 -8.20 -4.43
C ALA A 165 -2.49 -8.50 -4.58
N GLN A 166 -2.05 -9.03 -5.73
CA GLN A 166 -0.63 -9.26 -6.03
C GLN A 166 0.13 -7.95 -6.10
N PHE A 167 -0.42 -6.92 -6.76
CA PHE A 167 0.17 -5.59 -6.82
C PHE A 167 0.36 -5.01 -5.41
N GLN A 168 -0.64 -5.11 -4.55
CA GLN A 168 -0.55 -4.63 -3.16
C GLN A 168 0.54 -5.34 -2.35
N VAL A 169 0.70 -6.65 -2.54
CA VAL A 169 1.80 -7.41 -1.89
C VAL A 169 3.16 -6.89 -2.36
N TRP A 170 3.30 -6.59 -3.65
CA TRP A 170 4.54 -6.03 -4.20
C TRP A 170 4.80 -4.60 -3.75
N ASP A 171 3.78 -3.77 -3.59
CA ASP A 171 3.91 -2.42 -3.05
C ASP A 171 4.42 -2.45 -1.59
N ASP A 172 3.80 -3.29 -0.76
CA ASP A 172 4.25 -3.55 0.63
C ASP A 172 5.70 -4.07 0.70
N LEU A 173 6.07 -4.98 -0.22
CA LEU A 173 7.45 -5.47 -0.37
C LEU A 173 8.40 -4.35 -0.80
N GLY A 174 7.99 -3.50 -1.72
CA GLY A 174 8.77 -2.36 -2.21
C GLY A 174 9.12 -1.38 -1.10
N LEU A 175 8.17 -1.06 -0.22
CA LEU A 175 8.43 -0.27 0.99
C LEU A 175 9.44 -0.96 1.91
N SER A 176 9.32 -2.29 2.03
CA SER A 176 10.23 -3.08 2.86
C SER A 176 11.66 -3.13 2.27
N PHE A 177 11.82 -3.20 0.93
CA PHE A 177 13.14 -3.10 0.27
C PHE A 177 13.75 -1.71 0.37
N LYS A 178 12.90 -0.70 0.53
CA LYS A 178 13.36 0.62 0.93
C LYS A 178 13.76 0.65 2.40
N GLY A 179 13.74 -0.42 3.20
CA GLY A 179 14.09 -0.35 4.63
C GLY A 179 13.23 0.66 5.40
N GLN A 180 12.03 0.95 4.87
CA GLN A 180 11.06 1.82 5.51
C GLN A 180 10.22 0.99 6.48
N PRO A 181 9.81 1.56 7.64
CA PRO A 181 8.78 0.95 8.46
C PRO A 181 7.54 0.76 7.60
N THR A 182 7.01 -0.46 7.62
CA THR A 182 5.66 -0.70 7.11
C THR A 182 4.65 0.10 7.93
N PRO A 183 3.39 0.29 7.48
CA PRO A 183 2.36 1.05 8.23
C PRO A 183 2.12 0.60 9.69
N ARG A 184 2.69 -0.52 10.12
CA ARG A 184 2.66 -1.03 11.50
C ARG A 184 3.99 -0.84 12.25
N GLY A 185 4.90 0.01 11.76
CA GLY A 185 6.20 0.29 12.37
C GLY A 185 7.23 -0.84 12.33
N LYS A 186 6.89 -2.00 11.75
CA LYS A 186 7.76 -3.18 11.73
C LYS A 186 8.65 -3.15 10.49
N ASP A 187 9.95 -3.16 10.72
CA ASP A 187 10.99 -3.30 9.71
C ASP A 187 11.14 -4.79 9.36
N SER A 188 10.20 -5.31 8.57
CA SER A 188 10.09 -6.75 8.37
C SER A 188 11.34 -7.36 7.76
N VAL A 189 12.04 -6.61 6.90
CA VAL A 189 13.22 -7.09 6.17
C VAL A 189 14.43 -7.30 7.08
N PHE A 190 14.50 -6.59 8.21
CA PHE A 190 15.55 -6.78 9.21
C PHE A 190 15.15 -7.70 10.35
N ASN A 191 14.00 -8.36 10.30
CA ASN A 191 13.61 -9.30 11.33
C ASN A 191 14.53 -10.53 11.33
N PRO A 192 15.41 -10.73 12.33
CA PRO A 192 16.35 -11.85 12.32
C PRO A 192 15.65 -13.19 12.55
N HIS A 193 14.36 -13.15 12.91
CA HIS A 193 13.49 -14.31 13.01
C HIS A 193 13.02 -14.91 11.70
N TYR A 194 13.48 -14.38 10.56
CA TYR A 194 13.32 -15.11 9.31
C TYR A 194 13.85 -16.55 9.39
N ARG A 195 14.71 -16.85 10.38
CA ARG A 195 15.23 -18.17 10.72
C ARG A 195 14.49 -18.93 11.83
N GLN A 196 13.47 -18.37 12.48
CA GLN A 196 12.74 -19.08 13.55
C GLN A 196 11.68 -20.03 12.98
N GLN A 197 11.63 -21.23 13.55
CA GLN A 197 10.75 -22.34 13.14
C GLN A 197 9.25 -22.05 13.31
N SER A 198 8.88 -20.98 14.02
CA SER A 198 7.48 -20.55 14.10
C SER A 198 7.08 -19.90 12.76
N GLY A 199 6.12 -20.51 12.08
CA GLY A 199 5.70 -20.10 10.73
C GLY A 199 5.24 -18.63 10.60
N GLN A 200 5.10 -17.88 11.69
CA GLN A 200 4.73 -16.46 11.71
C GLN A 200 5.90 -15.50 11.44
N CYS A 201 7.14 -15.90 11.70
CA CYS A 201 8.30 -15.01 11.60
C CYS A 201 9.22 -15.28 10.39
N THR A 202 8.87 -16.24 9.53
CA THR A 202 9.60 -16.56 8.28
C THR A 202 9.18 -15.66 7.11
N VAL A 203 9.96 -15.66 6.01
CA VAL A 203 9.56 -14.98 4.76
C VAL A 203 8.20 -15.50 4.31
N LYS A 204 7.98 -16.80 4.49
CA LYS A 204 6.69 -17.46 4.28
C LYS A 204 5.57 -16.91 5.17
N GLY A 205 5.82 -16.74 6.46
CA GLY A 205 4.85 -16.19 7.43
C GLY A 205 4.46 -14.75 7.14
N TRP A 206 5.46 -13.92 6.85
CA TRP A 206 5.26 -12.53 6.47
C TRP A 206 4.43 -12.43 5.19
N LEU A 207 4.83 -13.15 4.13
CA LEU A 207 4.11 -13.18 2.86
C LEU A 207 2.69 -13.71 3.03
N GLY A 208 2.50 -14.79 3.79
CA GLY A 208 1.16 -15.35 4.04
C GLY A 208 0.22 -14.34 4.70
N THR A 209 0.71 -13.59 5.69
CA THR A 209 -0.07 -12.53 6.35
C THR A 209 -0.44 -11.41 5.38
N ARG A 210 0.50 -10.98 4.53
CA ARG A 210 0.30 -9.89 3.56
C ARG A 210 -0.65 -10.29 2.43
N ILE A 211 -0.46 -11.47 1.86
CA ILE A 211 -1.34 -12.06 0.85
C ILE A 211 -2.78 -12.14 1.38
N TYR A 212 -2.96 -12.67 2.59
CA TYR A 212 -4.30 -12.76 3.19
C TYR A 212 -4.96 -11.38 3.34
N ARG A 213 -4.21 -10.38 3.83
CA ARG A 213 -4.73 -9.03 4.01
C ARG A 213 -5.02 -8.30 2.71
N ALA A 214 -4.20 -8.49 1.68
CA ALA A 214 -4.43 -7.92 0.37
C ALA A 214 -5.74 -8.48 -0.23
N LEU A 215 -5.91 -9.80 -0.20
CA LEU A 215 -7.14 -10.45 -0.66
C LEU A 215 -8.37 -10.05 0.17
N GLU A 216 -8.22 -9.95 1.50
CA GLU A 216 -9.27 -9.45 2.38
C GLU A 216 -9.65 -8.00 2.04
N GLY A 217 -8.67 -7.13 1.80
CA GLY A 217 -8.92 -5.73 1.42
C GLY A 217 -9.60 -5.59 0.05
N VAL A 218 -9.29 -6.47 -0.90
CA VAL A 218 -10.01 -6.52 -2.18
C VAL A 218 -11.44 -7.03 -1.97
N ALA A 219 -11.63 -8.12 -1.23
CA ALA A 219 -12.96 -8.67 -0.95
C ALA A 219 -13.88 -7.66 -0.25
N ILE A 220 -13.35 -6.91 0.73
CA ILE A 220 -14.12 -5.88 1.45
C ILE A 220 -14.54 -4.76 0.48
N ARG A 221 -13.63 -4.29 -0.38
CA ARG A 221 -13.95 -3.25 -1.38
C ARG A 221 -15.00 -3.75 -2.37
N LYS A 222 -14.86 -4.96 -2.90
CA LYS A 222 -15.83 -5.58 -3.81
C LYS A 222 -17.22 -5.70 -3.16
N ALA A 223 -17.28 -6.17 -1.91
CA ALA A 223 -18.54 -6.23 -1.16
C ALA A 223 -19.16 -4.84 -0.95
N GLN A 224 -18.35 -3.82 -0.71
CA GLN A 224 -18.80 -2.45 -0.51
C GLN A 224 -19.32 -1.85 -1.82
N GLU A 225 -18.62 -2.05 -2.93
CA GLU A 225 -19.06 -1.64 -4.27
C GLU A 225 -20.37 -2.34 -4.67
N GLN A 226 -20.50 -3.64 -4.41
CA GLN A 226 -21.73 -4.39 -4.68
C GLN A 226 -22.92 -3.86 -3.85
N ARG A 227 -22.69 -3.52 -2.58
CA ARG A 227 -23.72 -2.89 -1.73
C ARG A 227 -24.11 -1.50 -2.22
N LEU A 228 -23.14 -0.70 -2.67
CA LEU A 228 -23.41 0.63 -3.21
C LEU A 228 -24.25 0.55 -4.49
N ARG A 229 -23.96 -0.42 -5.37
CA ARG A 229 -24.78 -0.69 -6.57
C ARG A 229 -26.19 -1.18 -6.21
N ALA A 230 -26.32 -2.10 -5.25
CA ALA A 230 -27.63 -2.66 -4.88
C ALA A 230 -28.56 -1.65 -4.18
N ASN A 231 -28.00 -0.58 -3.60
CA ASN A 231 -28.75 0.49 -2.94
C ASN A 231 -28.74 1.78 -3.75
N ASP A 232 -28.54 1.71 -5.08
CA ASP A 232 -28.64 2.90 -5.91
C ASP A 232 -30.07 3.46 -5.77
N PRO A 233 -30.22 4.73 -5.33
CA PRO A 233 -31.54 5.33 -5.18
C PRO A 233 -32.30 5.36 -6.50
N LEU A 234 -31.62 5.51 -7.64
CA LEU A 234 -32.25 5.53 -8.96
C LEU A 234 -32.98 4.21 -9.26
N ASP A 235 -32.48 3.08 -8.75
CA ASP A 235 -33.09 1.76 -8.93
C ASP A 235 -34.36 1.56 -8.08
N ASN A 236 -34.60 2.42 -7.09
CA ASN A 236 -35.66 2.27 -6.09
C ASN A 236 -36.74 3.37 -6.14
N ILE A 237 -36.69 4.27 -7.13
CA ILE A 237 -37.66 5.36 -7.25
C ILE A 237 -38.96 4.82 -7.85
N LYS A 238 -40.06 4.94 -7.09
CA LYS A 238 -41.39 4.63 -7.59
C LYS A 238 -41.87 5.76 -8.51
N SER A 239 -42.27 5.41 -9.72
CA SER A 239 -42.90 6.33 -10.68
C SER A 239 -44.37 6.55 -10.37
N LYS A 240 -44.88 7.75 -10.68
CA LYS A 240 -46.34 7.98 -10.81
C LYS A 240 -46.85 7.14 -12.00
N PRO A 241 -48.11 6.68 -12.00
CA PRO A 241 -48.63 5.80 -13.06
C PRO A 241 -48.53 6.36 -14.49
N SER A 242 -48.40 7.68 -14.65
CA SER A 242 -48.45 8.39 -15.94
C SER A 242 -47.10 8.89 -16.47
N GLN A 243 -45.99 8.69 -15.75
CA GLN A 243 -44.69 9.30 -16.10
C GLN A 243 -43.55 8.41 -15.61
N ALA A 244 -42.51 8.21 -16.42
CA ALA A 244 -41.39 7.36 -16.00
C ALA A 244 -40.62 7.99 -14.83
N TRP A 245 -40.04 7.17 -13.94
CA TRP A 245 -39.37 7.66 -12.73
C TRP A 245 -38.22 8.65 -13.06
N TRP A 246 -37.50 8.41 -14.15
CA TRP A 246 -36.37 9.24 -14.56
C TRP A 246 -36.80 10.59 -15.15
N GLU A 247 -38.01 10.69 -15.72
CA GLU A 247 -38.57 11.97 -16.20
C GLU A 247 -38.88 12.90 -15.01
N GLN A 248 -39.40 12.34 -13.91
CA GLN A 248 -39.70 13.10 -12.70
C GLN A 248 -38.43 13.68 -12.06
N ILE A 249 -37.37 12.88 -12.01
CA ILE A 249 -36.07 13.33 -11.50
C ILE A 249 -35.49 14.37 -12.45
N ARG A 250 -35.55 14.15 -13.76
CA ARG A 250 -35.06 15.10 -14.76
C ARG A 250 -35.74 16.47 -14.58
N GLU A 251 -37.06 16.51 -14.49
CA GLU A 251 -37.82 17.74 -14.26
C GLU A 251 -37.42 18.45 -12.97
N ALA A 252 -37.26 17.71 -11.87
CA ALA A 252 -36.84 18.29 -10.59
C ALA A 252 -35.41 18.84 -10.64
N VAL A 253 -34.50 18.07 -11.23
CA VAL A 253 -33.06 18.38 -11.32
C VAL A 253 -32.77 19.51 -12.31
N GLU A 254 -33.52 19.60 -13.41
CA GLU A 254 -33.41 20.69 -14.39
C GLU A 254 -34.18 21.95 -13.96
N GLY A 255 -35.21 21.81 -13.13
CA GLY A 255 -36.05 22.91 -12.67
C GLY A 255 -35.79 23.30 -11.21
N PRO A 256 -36.73 23.02 -10.28
CA PRO A 256 -36.77 23.62 -8.94
C PRO A 256 -35.56 23.29 -8.06
N CYS A 257 -34.87 22.18 -8.30
CA CYS A 257 -33.71 21.77 -7.51
C CYS A 257 -32.36 22.10 -8.17
N ALA A 258 -32.37 22.72 -9.36
CA ALA A 258 -31.16 22.98 -10.14
C ALA A 258 -30.12 23.81 -9.36
N GLU A 259 -30.54 24.90 -8.72
CA GLU A 259 -29.64 25.80 -8.00
C GLU A 259 -28.96 25.09 -6.80
N GLU A 260 -29.72 24.31 -6.03
CA GLU A 260 -29.19 23.52 -4.92
C GLU A 260 -28.16 22.49 -5.41
N LEU A 261 -28.49 21.74 -6.46
CA LEU A 261 -27.64 20.68 -7.00
C LEU A 261 -26.37 21.22 -7.67
N GLN A 262 -26.40 22.41 -8.25
CA GLN A 262 -25.22 23.09 -8.80
C GLN A 262 -24.22 23.53 -7.71
N GLN A 263 -24.71 23.79 -6.49
CA GLN A 263 -23.86 24.14 -5.34
C GLN A 263 -23.22 22.91 -4.68
N ILE A 264 -23.79 21.71 -4.87
CA ILE A 264 -23.20 20.46 -4.41
C ILE A 264 -22.08 20.07 -5.38
N GLN A 265 -20.83 20.30 -4.96
CA GLN A 265 -19.63 20.06 -5.78
C GLN A 265 -18.62 19.13 -5.07
N PRO A 266 -17.73 18.47 -5.81
CA PRO A 266 -16.61 17.72 -5.22
C PRO A 266 -15.73 18.61 -4.34
N ARG A 267 -15.13 18.02 -3.30
CA ARG A 267 -14.23 18.73 -2.38
C ARG A 267 -12.99 19.31 -3.07
N SER A 268 -12.53 18.66 -4.14
CA SER A 268 -11.37 19.11 -4.92
C SER A 268 -11.71 20.37 -5.71
N LYS A 269 -10.91 21.44 -5.52
CA LYS A 269 -11.08 22.69 -6.28
C LYS A 269 -10.92 22.49 -7.79
N ALA A 270 -10.10 21.54 -8.21
CA ALA A 270 -9.84 21.23 -9.62
C ALA A 270 -11.03 20.57 -10.33
N LEU A 271 -12.05 20.11 -9.59
CA LEU A 271 -13.21 19.40 -10.11
C LEU A 271 -14.53 20.16 -9.88
N ARG A 272 -14.46 21.47 -9.64
CA ARG A 272 -15.66 22.30 -9.37
C ARG A 272 -16.56 22.53 -10.58
N HIS A 273 -16.08 22.22 -11.78
CA HIS A 273 -16.91 22.17 -12.99
C HIS A 273 -17.87 20.98 -12.96
N ILE A 274 -17.63 19.97 -12.12
CA ILE A 274 -18.54 18.86 -11.86
C ILE A 274 -19.45 19.25 -10.69
N ASN A 275 -20.76 19.03 -10.83
CA ASN A 275 -21.74 19.23 -9.77
C ASN A 275 -22.77 18.09 -9.74
N ALA A 276 -23.56 18.01 -8.66
CA ALA A 276 -24.53 16.92 -8.49
C ALA A 276 -25.59 16.91 -9.59
N GLN A 277 -25.99 18.08 -10.10
CA GLN A 277 -26.95 18.20 -11.20
C GLN A 277 -26.46 17.46 -12.45
N LEU A 278 -25.24 17.76 -12.90
CA LEU A 278 -24.62 17.15 -14.07
C LEU A 278 -24.47 15.64 -13.90
N VAL A 279 -24.00 15.20 -12.73
CA VAL A 279 -23.79 13.77 -12.46
C VAL A 279 -25.12 13.01 -12.50
N ILE A 280 -26.16 13.53 -11.86
CA ILE A 280 -27.48 12.87 -11.86
C ILE A 280 -28.05 12.82 -13.28
N LEU A 281 -28.04 13.94 -14.02
CA LEU A 281 -28.61 13.98 -15.38
C LEU A 281 -27.94 13.02 -16.36
N ASN A 282 -26.61 12.86 -16.29
CA ASN A 282 -25.89 11.93 -17.14
C ASN A 282 -26.15 10.46 -16.80
N LEU A 283 -26.70 10.16 -15.62
CA LEU A 283 -27.06 8.78 -15.23
C LEU A 283 -28.52 8.44 -15.56
N LEU A 284 -29.35 9.43 -15.87
CA LEU A 284 -30.75 9.20 -16.18
C LEU A 284 -30.94 8.65 -17.61
N PRO A 285 -31.81 7.65 -17.80
CA PRO A 285 -32.29 7.24 -19.12
C PRO A 285 -32.90 8.40 -19.95
N PRO A 286 -33.00 8.27 -21.28
CA PRO A 286 -32.50 7.15 -22.11
C PRO A 286 -31.01 7.24 -22.47
N GLU A 287 -30.37 8.39 -22.24
CA GLU A 287 -28.99 8.70 -22.67
C GLU A 287 -27.95 8.44 -21.56
N SER A 288 -28.20 7.46 -20.69
CA SER A 288 -27.33 7.18 -19.54
C SER A 288 -25.87 6.96 -20.00
N VAL A 289 -24.96 7.80 -19.51
CA VAL A 289 -23.55 7.77 -19.88
C VAL A 289 -22.79 6.83 -18.94
N PRO A 290 -21.97 5.89 -19.46
CA PRO A 290 -21.10 5.06 -18.63
C PRO A 290 -20.14 5.90 -17.78
N TRP A 291 -19.84 5.43 -16.57
CA TRP A 291 -18.93 6.12 -15.65
C TRP A 291 -17.55 6.43 -16.23
N GLU A 292 -17.01 5.50 -17.01
CA GLU A 292 -15.72 5.63 -17.69
C GLU A 292 -15.74 6.78 -18.71
N GLU A 293 -16.84 6.94 -19.44
CA GLU A 293 -16.99 8.00 -20.43
C GLU A 293 -17.15 9.37 -19.76
N MET A 294 -17.94 9.47 -18.68
CA MET A 294 -18.02 10.70 -17.88
C MET A 294 -16.65 11.09 -17.30
N ALA A 295 -15.90 10.11 -16.79
CA ALA A 295 -14.56 10.32 -16.24
C ALA A 295 -13.59 10.88 -17.29
N GLN A 296 -13.63 10.32 -18.49
CA GLN A 296 -12.84 10.79 -19.62
C GLN A 296 -13.23 12.22 -20.02
N GLN A 297 -14.53 12.51 -20.15
CA GLN A 297 -15.02 13.85 -20.53
C GLN A 297 -14.66 14.92 -19.50
N TRP A 298 -14.67 14.57 -18.21
CA TRP A 298 -14.42 15.54 -17.13
C TRP A 298 -12.97 15.57 -16.63
N GLY A 299 -12.10 14.74 -17.20
CA GLY A 299 -10.67 14.71 -16.89
C GLY A 299 -10.37 14.20 -15.48
N CYS A 300 -11.11 13.20 -14.99
CA CYS A 300 -10.92 12.62 -13.67
C CYS A 300 -10.98 11.09 -13.71
N ASP A 301 -10.72 10.46 -12.56
CA ASP A 301 -10.80 9.00 -12.41
C ASP A 301 -12.25 8.57 -12.12
N ASP A 302 -12.68 7.43 -12.65
CA ASP A 302 -14.08 6.95 -12.52
C ASP A 302 -14.48 6.77 -11.05
N THR A 303 -13.55 6.32 -10.20
CA THR A 303 -13.76 6.16 -8.76
C THR A 303 -14.06 7.50 -8.08
N THR A 304 -13.54 8.60 -8.61
CA THR A 304 -13.79 9.94 -8.09
C THR A 304 -15.24 10.35 -8.33
N ILE A 305 -15.77 10.12 -9.53
CA ILE A 305 -17.17 10.42 -9.86
C ILE A 305 -18.10 9.52 -9.07
N ARG A 306 -17.86 8.20 -9.08
CA ARG A 306 -18.67 7.22 -8.33
C ARG A 306 -18.72 7.54 -6.84
N ARG A 307 -17.60 7.95 -6.25
CA ARG A 307 -17.55 8.35 -4.84
C ARG A 307 -18.34 9.63 -4.60
N PHE A 308 -18.20 10.64 -5.46
CA PHE A 308 -18.98 11.86 -5.34
C PHE A 308 -20.49 11.59 -5.48
N TYR A 309 -20.88 10.72 -6.43
CA TYR A 309 -22.25 10.26 -6.58
C TYR A 309 -22.77 9.61 -5.28
N ASN A 310 -22.06 8.60 -4.77
CA ASN A 310 -22.47 7.88 -3.56
C ASN A 310 -22.50 8.75 -2.30
N ASP A 311 -21.53 9.65 -2.13
CA ASP A 311 -21.37 10.45 -0.91
C ASP A 311 -22.31 11.68 -0.89
N LYS A 312 -22.77 12.16 -2.06
CA LYS A 312 -23.48 13.44 -2.19
C LYS A 312 -24.78 13.36 -2.99
N CYS A 313 -24.78 12.68 -4.13
CA CYS A 313 -25.95 12.59 -4.99
C CYS A 313 -26.96 11.58 -4.43
N CYS A 314 -26.50 10.39 -4.02
CA CYS A 314 -27.40 9.36 -3.47
C CYS A 314 -28.16 9.82 -2.21
N PRO A 315 -27.53 10.45 -1.20
CA PRO A 315 -28.26 10.96 -0.05
C PRO A 315 -29.30 12.02 -0.41
N TRP A 316 -29.00 12.86 -1.42
CA TRP A 316 -29.93 13.86 -1.92
C TRP A 316 -31.12 13.19 -2.63
N LEU A 317 -30.87 12.25 -3.54
CA LEU A 317 -31.92 11.50 -4.22
C LEU A 317 -32.81 10.74 -3.24
N GLN A 318 -32.24 10.11 -2.22
CA GLN A 318 -33.01 9.44 -1.15
C GLN A 318 -33.87 10.44 -0.39
N LYS A 319 -33.32 11.59 0.02
CA LYS A 319 -34.08 12.60 0.76
C LYS A 319 -35.27 13.15 -0.04
N HIS A 320 -35.14 13.28 -1.36
CA HIS A 320 -36.16 13.94 -2.20
C HIS A 320 -37.10 12.96 -2.93
N PHE A 321 -36.73 11.68 -3.04
CA PHE A 321 -37.47 10.67 -3.78
C PHE A 321 -37.61 9.33 -3.03
N SER A 322 -37.40 9.30 -1.71
CA SER A 322 -37.64 8.11 -0.88
C SER A 322 -39.10 7.65 -0.99
N ALA A 323 -39.30 6.34 -0.85
CA ALA A 323 -40.60 5.67 -0.95
C ALA A 323 -41.65 6.11 0.09
N GLU A 324 -41.26 6.84 1.15
CA GLU A 324 -42.17 7.25 2.24
C GLU A 324 -42.95 8.55 1.94
N ASP A 325 -42.45 9.43 1.07
CA ASP A 325 -43.04 10.75 0.85
C ASP A 325 -44.13 10.79 -0.24
N LEU A 326 -44.39 9.69 -0.95
CA LEU A 326 -45.44 9.59 -1.98
C LEU A 326 -46.73 8.92 -1.51
N LEU A 327 -46.84 8.56 -0.22
CA LEU A 327 -48.04 7.96 0.39
C LEU A 327 -48.74 8.88 1.40
N SER A 328 -48.29 10.13 1.54
CA SER A 328 -48.83 11.10 2.51
C SER A 328 -49.71 12.19 1.91
N GLU A 329 -49.91 12.19 0.59
CA GLU A 329 -50.91 13.05 -0.07
C GLU A 329 -51.89 12.20 -0.88
N ASP A 330 -52.86 11.61 -0.17
CA ASP A 330 -54.23 11.34 -0.64
C ASP A 330 -55.23 11.67 0.47
#